data_AF-A0A845ZV31-F1
#
_entry.id   AF-A0A845ZV31-F1
#
_cell.length_a   1.000
_cell.length_b   1.000
_cell.length_c   1.000
_cell.angle_alpha   90.00
_cell.angle_beta   90.00
_cell.angle_gamma   90.00
#
_symmetry.space_group_name_H-M   'P 1'
#
loop_
_entity.id
_entity.type
_entity.pdbx_description
1 polymer ?
#
loop_
_entity_poly.entity_id
_entity_poly.type
_entity_poly.pdbx_seq_one_letter_code
_entity_poly.pdbx_strand_id
1 'polypeptide(L)'
;MATSNQLESLLLQLDDRSYKSYRDIKGSYQFPDFTLVIDRVQGDPFASPSQVRVYLPQSVAGFPSELYRTDSRAIALEDYLTRSFDWVAGEMSCRRGTGNSGLIAITRVGQSVLERTSALVSDQGVEIRFVVGLPARGRRISGRQAAEMLCQDIPDIIDQSIKYEVLDPAEIKHHVETVEDADWLRQQLGPRELVAFIPNGAILPRSSGVDDKPLQEDAIAFQSPKTLQVAFTCPNRGLITGMGIPEGITLIVGGGYHGKSTVLKAIELGVYNHIPGDGRELVVTNPTAVKIRAEDGRGISDY
;
A
#
# COMPACT_ATOMS: atom_id res chain seq x y z
N MET A 1 24.81 3.76 18.78
CA MET A 1 24.40 3.28 17.44
C MET A 1 25.61 3.39 16.53
N ALA A 2 25.84 2.46 15.60
CA ALA A 2 26.93 2.61 14.63
C ALA A 2 26.57 3.70 13.61
N THR A 3 27.55 4.28 12.90
CA THR A 3 27.29 5.29 11.86
C THR A 3 27.23 4.69 10.46
N SER A 4 26.68 5.42 9.49
CA SER A 4 26.72 5.04 8.07
C SER A 4 28.15 4.76 7.57
N ASN A 5 29.14 5.58 7.95
CA ASN A 5 30.55 5.37 7.59
C ASN A 5 31.12 4.06 8.16
N GLN A 6 30.66 3.65 9.34
CA GLN A 6 31.05 2.37 9.94
C GLN A 6 30.41 1.19 9.18
N LEU A 7 29.15 1.31 8.75
CA LEU A 7 28.50 0.33 7.88
C LEU A 7 29.26 0.20 6.56
N GLU A 8 29.55 1.32 5.90
CA GLU A 8 30.29 1.35 4.63
C GLU A 8 31.67 0.67 4.79
N SER A 9 32.42 1.06 5.81
CA SER A 9 33.73 0.46 6.11
C SER A 9 33.63 -1.05 6.35
N LEU A 10 32.61 -1.50 7.08
CA LEU A 10 32.36 -2.92 7.33
C LEU A 10 32.05 -3.66 6.02
N LEU A 11 31.19 -3.12 5.17
CA LEU A 11 30.83 -3.72 3.87
C LEU A 11 32.04 -3.85 2.95
N LEU A 12 32.91 -2.84 2.92
CA LEU A 12 34.17 -2.89 2.16
C LEU A 12 35.14 -3.94 2.73
N GLN A 13 35.22 -4.11 4.05
CA GLN A 13 36.03 -5.16 4.69
C GLN A 13 35.50 -6.58 4.45
N LEU A 14 34.19 -6.71 4.25
CA LEU A 14 33.51 -7.97 3.94
C LEU A 14 33.63 -8.36 2.45
N ASP A 15 34.15 -7.49 1.59
CA ASP A 15 34.30 -7.75 0.15
C ASP A 15 35.08 -9.04 -0.10
N ASP A 16 34.58 -9.85 -1.04
CA ASP A 16 35.08 -11.19 -1.39
C ASP A 16 35.08 -12.23 -0.24
N ARG A 17 34.55 -11.93 0.95
CA ARG A 17 34.38 -12.95 2.01
C ARG A 17 33.22 -13.90 1.69
N SER A 18 33.13 -14.99 2.46
CA SER A 18 31.98 -15.91 2.41
C SER A 18 30.69 -15.16 2.70
N TYR A 19 29.63 -15.45 1.94
CA TYR A 19 28.32 -14.81 2.08
C TYR A 19 27.75 -14.82 3.50
N LYS A 20 28.05 -15.87 4.29
CA LYS A 20 27.63 -15.99 5.69
C LYS A 20 28.11 -14.83 6.57
N SER A 21 29.19 -14.16 6.18
CA SER A 21 29.77 -13.02 6.90
C SER A 21 28.89 -11.77 6.84
N TYR A 22 27.90 -11.70 5.94
CA TYR A 22 26.92 -10.61 5.97
C TYR A 22 26.14 -10.57 7.29
N ARG A 23 26.09 -11.66 8.08
CA ARG A 23 25.46 -11.65 9.41
C ARG A 23 26.03 -10.57 10.32
N ASP A 24 27.27 -10.17 10.10
CA ASP A 24 27.98 -9.15 10.87
C ASP A 24 27.41 -7.75 10.66
N ILE A 25 26.67 -7.50 9.56
CA ILE A 25 26.02 -6.20 9.31
C ILE A 25 24.71 -6.04 10.07
N LYS A 26 24.19 -7.08 10.73
CA LYS A 26 22.94 -7.01 11.49
C LYS A 26 23.06 -5.96 12.61
N GLY A 27 22.15 -4.99 12.65
CA GLY A 27 22.19 -3.91 13.64
C GLY A 27 21.50 -2.64 13.18
N SER A 28 21.75 -1.56 13.91
CA SER A 28 21.21 -0.22 13.63
C SER A 28 22.32 0.77 13.33
N TYR A 29 22.13 1.56 12.27
CA TYR A 29 23.09 2.50 11.74
C TYR A 29 22.45 3.87 11.59
N GLN A 30 23.05 4.88 12.21
CA GLN A 30 22.63 6.26 12.12
C GLN A 30 23.17 6.86 10.80
N PHE A 31 22.25 7.28 9.95
CA PHE A 31 22.50 8.18 8.81
C PHE A 31 22.19 9.62 9.24
N PRO A 32 22.53 10.64 8.44
CA PRO A 32 22.24 12.04 8.79
C PRO A 32 20.76 12.27 9.14
N ASP A 33 19.87 11.74 8.31
CA ASP A 33 18.43 12.07 8.32
C ASP A 33 17.55 10.94 8.88
N PHE A 34 18.09 9.72 8.97
CA PHE A 34 17.32 8.54 9.35
C PHE A 34 18.19 7.51 10.06
N THR A 35 17.54 6.50 10.65
CA THR A 35 18.19 5.29 11.14
C THR A 35 17.87 4.12 10.23
N LEU A 36 18.90 3.47 9.70
CA LEU A 36 18.76 2.17 9.01
C LEU A 36 18.86 1.04 10.04
N VAL A 37 17.90 0.12 10.02
CA VAL A 37 17.91 -1.08 10.85
C VAL A 37 17.90 -2.31 9.96
N ILE A 38 18.89 -3.18 10.13
CA ILE A 38 18.97 -4.47 9.45
C ILE A 38 18.55 -5.56 10.44
N ASP A 39 17.28 -5.95 10.38
CA ASP A 39 16.67 -6.89 11.36
C ASP A 39 17.10 -8.34 11.08
N ARG A 40 17.07 -8.71 9.80
CA ARG A 40 17.40 -10.05 9.33
C ARG A 40 18.25 -9.99 8.09
N VAL A 41 19.36 -10.71 8.13
CA VAL A 41 20.24 -10.93 6.98
C VAL A 41 19.91 -12.27 6.32
N GLN A 42 19.75 -12.29 4.99
CA GLN A 42 19.51 -13.51 4.24
C GLN A 42 20.72 -14.46 4.32
N GLY A 43 20.47 -15.78 4.41
CA GLY A 43 21.55 -16.76 4.65
C GLY A 43 22.36 -17.16 3.41
N ASP A 44 21.81 -16.92 2.22
CA ASP A 44 22.36 -17.24 0.90
C ASP A 44 21.78 -16.22 -0.12
N PRO A 45 22.50 -15.86 -1.21
CA PRO A 45 21.98 -14.97 -2.26
C PRO A 45 20.63 -15.37 -2.88
N PHE A 46 20.27 -16.66 -2.85
CA PHE A 46 19.01 -17.19 -3.39
C PHE A 46 17.90 -17.29 -2.34
N ALA A 47 18.21 -17.08 -1.05
CA ALA A 47 17.21 -17.13 0.01
C ALA A 47 16.28 -15.91 -0.02
N SER A 48 15.18 -15.98 0.74
CA SER A 48 14.32 -14.81 0.97
C SER A 48 15.17 -13.60 1.37
N PRO A 49 14.97 -12.44 0.72
CA PRO A 49 15.78 -11.25 0.93
C PRO A 49 15.88 -10.79 2.39
N SER A 50 16.91 -9.98 2.66
CA SER A 50 17.17 -9.41 3.98
C SER A 50 16.09 -8.41 4.34
N GLN A 51 15.64 -8.40 5.59
CA GLN A 51 14.60 -7.50 6.08
C GLN A 51 15.26 -6.29 6.72
N VAL A 52 14.83 -5.12 6.27
CA VAL A 52 15.38 -3.83 6.70
C VAL A 52 14.26 -2.85 6.96
N ARG A 53 14.55 -1.89 7.83
CA ARG A 53 13.65 -0.79 8.16
C ARG A 53 14.43 0.51 8.15
N VAL A 54 13.78 1.59 7.77
CA VAL A 54 14.30 2.94 7.99
C VAL A 54 13.34 3.68 8.90
N TYR A 55 13.88 4.49 9.80
CA TYR A 55 13.11 5.34 10.70
C TYR A 55 13.58 6.79 10.54
N LEU A 56 12.64 7.67 10.18
CA LEU A 56 12.82 9.10 10.02
C LEU A 56 12.07 9.81 11.14
N PRO A 57 12.71 10.66 11.97
CA PRO A 57 11.99 11.49 12.91
C PRO A 57 11.11 12.51 12.16
N GLN A 58 9.99 12.93 12.75
CA GLN A 58 9.10 13.87 12.07
C GLN A 58 9.73 15.23 11.77
N SER A 59 10.77 15.63 12.51
CA SER A 59 11.56 16.83 12.21
C SER A 59 12.24 16.78 10.84
N VAL A 60 12.41 15.58 10.27
CA VAL A 60 12.98 15.34 8.95
C VAL A 60 11.88 14.97 7.95
N ALA A 61 11.00 14.04 8.32
CA ALA A 61 9.93 13.59 7.41
C ALA A 61 8.93 14.71 7.08
N GLY A 62 8.64 15.58 8.05
CA GLY A 62 7.95 16.85 7.82
C GLY A 62 6.46 16.74 7.48
N PHE A 63 5.81 15.60 7.72
CA PHE A 63 4.39 15.46 7.39
C PHE A 63 3.51 16.26 8.37
N PRO A 64 2.61 17.13 7.87
CA PRO A 64 1.62 17.81 8.69
C PRO A 64 0.73 16.83 9.45
N SER A 65 0.48 17.08 10.74
CA SER A 65 -0.33 16.16 11.58
C SER A 65 -1.77 15.98 11.08
N GLU A 66 -2.30 16.94 10.34
CA GLU A 66 -3.59 16.83 9.66
C GLU A 66 -3.69 15.65 8.69
N LEU A 67 -2.57 15.12 8.20
CA LEU A 67 -2.53 13.96 7.31
C LEU A 67 -2.57 12.62 8.04
N TYR A 68 -2.41 12.58 9.37
CA TYR A 68 -2.39 11.33 10.15
C TYR A 68 -3.02 11.45 11.55
N ARG A 69 -3.77 12.53 11.81
CA ARG A 69 -4.45 12.79 13.10
C ARG A 69 -5.57 11.81 13.44
N THR A 70 -6.06 11.03 12.48
CA THR A 70 -7.06 9.98 12.65
C THR A 70 -6.54 8.69 12.02
N ASP A 71 -6.98 7.54 12.51
CA ASP A 71 -6.54 6.23 12.01
C ASP A 71 -6.77 6.09 10.50
N SER A 72 -7.93 6.54 10.01
CA SER A 72 -8.26 6.53 8.57
C SER A 72 -7.24 7.32 7.74
N ARG A 73 -6.90 8.54 8.20
CA ARG A 73 -5.91 9.38 7.52
C ARG A 73 -4.50 8.81 7.62
N ALA A 74 -4.12 8.27 8.78
CA ALA A 74 -2.82 7.62 8.98
C ALA A 74 -2.65 6.44 8.04
N ILE A 75 -3.63 5.53 7.97
CA ILE A 75 -3.63 4.38 7.05
C ILE A 75 -3.51 4.84 5.59
N ALA A 76 -4.23 5.91 5.21
CA ALA A 76 -4.16 6.45 3.86
C ALA A 76 -2.78 7.03 3.53
N LEU A 77 -2.16 7.76 4.47
CA LEU A 77 -0.81 8.29 4.30
C LEU A 77 0.22 7.15 4.23
N GLU A 78 0.11 6.13 5.08
CA GLU A 78 0.97 4.95 5.06
C GLU A 78 0.88 4.17 3.72
N ASP A 79 -0.32 4.03 3.16
CA ASP A 79 -0.52 3.44 1.84
C ASP A 79 0.12 4.29 0.74
N TYR A 80 -0.05 5.62 0.77
CA TYR A 80 0.62 6.54 -0.14
C TYR A 80 2.15 6.41 -0.08
N LEU A 81 2.73 6.41 1.13
CA LEU A 81 4.18 6.28 1.32
C LEU A 81 4.71 4.92 0.87
N THR A 82 3.94 3.85 1.09
CA THR A 82 4.28 2.52 0.57
C THR A 82 4.38 2.54 -0.96
N ARG A 83 3.43 3.19 -1.66
CA ARG A 83 3.43 3.32 -3.13
C ARG A 83 4.56 4.19 -3.64
N SER A 84 4.79 5.33 -2.98
CA SER A 84 5.88 6.26 -3.30
C SER A 84 7.22 5.55 -3.22
N PHE A 85 7.47 4.83 -2.12
CA PHE A 85 8.69 4.04 -1.96
C PHE A 85 8.80 2.92 -2.99
N ASP A 86 7.72 2.18 -3.27
CA ASP A 86 7.72 1.11 -4.29
C ASP A 86 8.09 1.63 -5.68
N TRP A 87 7.56 2.80 -6.05
CA TRP A 87 7.85 3.42 -7.33
C TRP A 87 9.33 3.81 -7.46
N VAL A 88 9.85 4.59 -6.49
CA VAL A 88 11.26 5.02 -6.53
C VAL A 88 12.21 3.82 -6.43
N ALA A 89 11.93 2.87 -5.53
CA ALA A 89 12.73 1.67 -5.39
C ALA A 89 12.72 0.81 -6.66
N GLY A 90 11.59 0.76 -7.38
CA GLY A 90 11.47 0.04 -8.65
C GLY A 90 12.39 0.61 -9.75
N GLU A 91 12.53 1.93 -9.82
CA GLU A 91 13.42 2.61 -10.78
C GLU A 91 14.91 2.42 -10.43
N MET A 92 15.25 2.35 -9.14
CA MET A 92 16.64 2.23 -8.67
C MET A 92 17.11 0.79 -8.49
N SER A 93 16.18 -0.15 -8.25
CA SER A 93 16.50 -1.57 -8.03
C SER A 93 17.04 -2.20 -9.30
N CYS A 94 18.34 -2.52 -9.31
CA CYS A 94 19.03 -3.12 -10.44
C CYS A 94 19.74 -4.41 -10.04
N ARG A 95 19.99 -5.31 -11.01
CA ARG A 95 20.66 -6.59 -10.73
C ARG A 95 22.15 -6.37 -10.43
N ARG A 96 22.59 -6.74 -9.22
CA ARG A 96 23.98 -6.61 -8.74
C ARG A 96 24.69 -7.95 -8.52
N GLY A 97 24.25 -9.01 -9.22
CA GLY A 97 24.90 -10.32 -9.18
C GLY A 97 23.97 -11.52 -9.23
N THR A 98 24.22 -12.49 -8.34
CA THR A 98 23.52 -13.79 -8.29
C THR A 98 22.28 -13.78 -7.39
N GLY A 99 21.27 -14.58 -7.73
CA GLY A 99 20.04 -14.68 -6.95
C GLY A 99 19.32 -13.34 -6.86
N ASN A 100 18.95 -12.93 -5.65
CA ASN A 100 18.24 -11.68 -5.38
C ASN A 100 19.16 -10.45 -5.34
N SER A 101 20.46 -10.58 -5.68
CA SER A 101 21.44 -9.49 -5.57
C SER A 101 20.99 -8.20 -6.26
N GLY A 102 20.90 -7.12 -5.48
CA GLY A 102 20.52 -5.78 -5.93
C GLY A 102 19.02 -5.48 -5.89
N LEU A 103 18.19 -6.44 -5.47
CA LEU A 103 16.76 -6.20 -5.25
C LEU A 103 16.56 -5.19 -4.11
N ILE A 104 15.80 -4.13 -4.35
CA ILE A 104 15.18 -3.29 -3.33
C ILE A 104 13.68 -3.37 -3.55
N ALA A 105 12.92 -3.82 -2.56
CA ALA A 105 11.49 -3.99 -2.72
C ALA A 105 10.73 -3.80 -1.42
N ILE A 106 9.56 -3.18 -1.51
CA ILE A 106 8.57 -3.10 -0.44
C ILE A 106 7.39 -4.03 -0.76
N THR A 107 6.42 -4.15 0.15
CA THR A 107 5.21 -4.92 -0.14
C THR A 107 4.51 -4.33 -1.37
N ARG A 108 4.15 -5.20 -2.32
CA ARG A 108 3.33 -4.79 -3.46
C ARG A 108 1.91 -4.51 -2.98
N VAL A 109 1.35 -3.41 -3.47
CA VAL A 109 -0.02 -2.99 -3.16
C VAL A 109 -0.87 -2.94 -4.42
N GLY A 110 -2.13 -3.34 -4.28
CA GLY A 110 -3.13 -3.26 -5.35
C GLY A 110 -3.93 -1.97 -5.28
N GLN A 111 -5.16 -2.02 -5.76
CA GLN A 111 -6.08 -0.87 -5.75
C GLN A 111 -6.64 -0.55 -4.35
N SER A 112 -6.65 -1.53 -3.44
CA SER A 112 -7.20 -1.36 -2.09
C SER A 112 -6.19 -0.76 -1.12
N VAL A 113 -6.69 0.16 -0.30
CA VAL A 113 -5.98 0.80 0.82
C VAL A 113 -6.27 -0.01 2.08
N LEU A 114 -5.22 -0.57 2.69
CA LEU A 114 -5.31 -1.42 3.88
C LEU A 114 -4.27 -0.93 4.90
N GLU A 115 -4.60 -1.11 6.18
CA GLU A 115 -3.61 -1.03 7.25
C GLU A 115 -2.53 -2.11 7.02
N ARG A 116 -1.27 -1.69 7.03
CA ARG A 116 -0.12 -2.55 6.75
C ARG A 116 1.03 -2.17 7.67
N THR A 117 2.04 -3.03 7.68
CA THR A 117 3.28 -2.78 8.42
C THR A 117 4.41 -2.25 7.54
N SER A 118 4.16 -2.04 6.25
CA SER A 118 5.16 -1.57 5.28
C SER A 118 5.55 -0.11 5.49
N ALA A 119 4.61 0.71 5.92
CA ALA A 119 4.82 2.08 6.36
C ALA A 119 4.06 2.29 7.66
N LEU A 120 4.62 3.08 8.58
CA LEU A 120 3.98 3.49 9.82
C LEU A 120 4.24 4.96 10.04
N VAL A 121 3.20 5.75 10.32
CA VAL A 121 3.32 7.19 10.60
C VAL A 121 2.83 7.49 12.00
N SER A 122 3.56 8.35 12.71
CA SER A 122 3.20 8.83 14.04
C SER A 122 3.74 10.24 14.28
N ASP A 123 3.38 10.83 15.42
CA ASP A 123 3.96 12.11 15.88
C ASP A 123 5.49 12.03 16.07
N GLN A 124 6.03 10.83 16.32
CA GLN A 124 7.46 10.64 16.53
C GLN A 124 8.23 10.59 15.20
N GLY A 125 7.65 9.96 14.18
CA GLY A 125 8.35 9.71 12.94
C GLY A 125 7.62 8.78 11.98
N VAL A 126 8.28 8.55 10.85
CA VAL A 126 7.88 7.64 9.78
C VAL A 126 8.82 6.44 9.77
N GLU A 127 8.25 5.25 9.74
CA GLU A 127 8.99 4.00 9.57
C GLU A 127 8.60 3.32 8.27
N ILE A 128 9.58 2.92 7.45
CA ILE A 128 9.34 2.12 6.24
C ILE A 128 10.05 0.78 6.40
N ARG A 129 9.33 -0.31 6.14
CA ARG A 129 9.83 -1.68 6.19
C ARG A 129 9.86 -2.28 4.79
N PHE A 130 11.03 -2.73 4.39
CA PHE A 130 11.28 -3.23 3.05
C PHE A 130 12.32 -4.35 3.09
N VAL A 131 12.64 -4.89 1.92
CA VAL A 131 13.63 -5.94 1.78
C VAL A 131 14.72 -5.55 0.81
N VAL A 132 15.93 -6.07 1.08
CA VAL A 132 17.10 -5.89 0.23
C VAL A 132 17.75 -7.22 -0.07
N GLY A 133 18.04 -7.47 -1.34
CA GLY A 133 18.82 -8.60 -1.79
C GLY A 133 20.30 -8.27 -1.79
N LEU A 134 21.03 -8.71 -0.78
CA LEU A 134 22.43 -8.31 -0.59
C LEU A 134 23.33 -8.81 -1.75
N PRO A 135 24.14 -7.92 -2.37
CA PRO A 135 24.95 -8.25 -3.54
C PRO A 135 25.98 -9.38 -3.32
N ALA A 136 26.08 -10.28 -4.30
CA ALA A 136 27.05 -11.36 -4.31
C ALA A 136 27.43 -11.85 -5.71
N ARG A 137 28.63 -12.43 -5.81
CA ARG A 137 29.15 -13.19 -6.96
C ARG A 137 29.25 -14.66 -6.58
N GLY A 138 28.22 -15.42 -6.91
CA GLY A 138 28.06 -16.78 -6.36
C GLY A 138 27.87 -16.68 -4.85
N ARG A 139 28.71 -17.35 -4.05
CA ARG A 139 28.63 -17.29 -2.58
C ARG A 139 29.67 -16.37 -1.93
N ARG A 140 30.24 -15.44 -2.71
CA ARG A 140 31.17 -14.43 -2.20
C ARG A 140 30.51 -13.06 -2.20
N ILE A 141 30.69 -12.33 -1.10
CA ILE A 141 30.15 -10.99 -0.87
C ILE A 141 30.69 -10.03 -1.93
N SER A 142 29.81 -9.22 -2.51
CA SER A 142 30.21 -8.05 -3.32
C SER A 142 30.06 -6.80 -2.46
N GLY A 143 31.05 -6.57 -1.61
CA GLY A 143 31.02 -5.58 -0.52
C GLY A 143 30.92 -4.16 -1.05
N ARG A 144 31.62 -3.83 -2.14
CA ARG A 144 31.53 -2.52 -2.81
C ARG A 144 30.12 -2.23 -3.33
N GLN A 145 29.50 -3.22 -3.97
CA GLN A 145 28.14 -3.10 -4.50
C GLN A 145 27.10 -3.01 -3.38
N ALA A 146 27.35 -3.67 -2.26
CA ALA A 146 26.51 -3.59 -1.07
C ALA A 146 26.65 -2.23 -0.36
N ALA A 147 27.87 -1.66 -0.31
CA ALA A 147 28.12 -0.33 0.20
C ALA A 147 27.39 0.73 -0.62
N GLU A 148 27.53 0.68 -1.95
CA GLU A 148 26.77 1.53 -2.88
C GLU A 148 25.25 1.39 -2.65
N MET A 149 24.74 0.16 -2.57
CA MET A 149 23.31 -0.09 -2.38
C MET A 149 22.77 0.43 -1.04
N LEU A 150 23.45 0.13 0.06
CA LEU A 150 22.94 0.46 1.41
C LEU A 150 23.29 1.88 1.85
N CYS A 151 24.37 2.46 1.33
CA CYS A 151 24.89 3.75 1.78
C CYS A 151 24.73 4.87 0.74
N GLN A 152 24.25 4.58 -0.48
CA GLN A 152 23.95 5.58 -1.51
C GLN A 152 22.52 5.40 -2.04
N ASP A 153 22.18 4.25 -2.63
CA ASP A 153 20.84 4.05 -3.22
C ASP A 153 19.71 4.19 -2.18
N ILE A 154 19.84 3.58 -0.99
CA ILE A 154 18.79 3.67 0.04
C ILE A 154 18.57 5.12 0.50
N PRO A 155 19.62 5.90 0.88
CA PRO A 155 19.47 7.33 1.11
C PRO A 155 18.76 8.06 -0.03
N ASP A 156 19.16 7.82 -1.28
CA ASP A 156 18.57 8.49 -2.45
C ASP A 156 17.07 8.13 -2.63
N ILE A 157 16.69 6.87 -2.38
CA ILE A 157 15.28 6.44 -2.38
C ILE A 157 14.51 7.17 -1.30
N ILE A 158 15.06 7.25 -0.09
CA ILE A 158 14.42 7.92 1.05
C ILE A 158 14.18 9.40 0.75
N ASP A 159 15.20 10.07 0.22
CA ASP A 159 15.18 11.49 -0.11
C ASP A 159 14.17 11.83 -1.21
N GLN A 160 13.81 10.86 -2.06
CA GLN A 160 12.85 11.04 -3.14
C GLN A 160 11.43 10.55 -2.83
N SER A 161 11.23 9.73 -1.78
CA SER A 161 9.97 8.99 -1.60
C SER A 161 9.22 9.25 -0.30
N ILE A 162 9.90 9.67 0.78
CA ILE A 162 9.29 9.68 2.13
C ILE A 162 9.55 10.94 2.95
N LYS A 163 9.93 12.04 2.29
CA LYS A 163 9.97 13.39 2.89
C LYS A 163 8.85 14.24 2.32
N TYR A 164 8.10 14.94 3.16
CA TYR A 164 6.95 15.74 2.70
C TYR A 164 7.34 16.82 1.69
N GLU A 165 8.51 17.43 1.83
CA GLU A 165 8.98 18.53 0.97
C GLU A 165 9.24 18.13 -0.49
N VAL A 166 9.47 16.84 -0.77
CA VAL A 166 9.74 16.35 -2.13
C VAL A 166 8.51 15.76 -2.81
N LEU A 167 7.46 15.47 -2.03
CA LEU A 167 6.22 14.87 -2.52
C LEU A 167 5.20 15.95 -2.87
N ASP A 168 4.27 15.66 -3.78
CA ASP A 168 3.21 16.61 -4.12
C ASP A 168 2.17 16.71 -2.98
N PRO A 169 2.06 17.86 -2.28
CA PRO A 169 1.11 18.04 -1.20
C PRO A 169 -0.36 17.85 -1.64
N ALA A 170 -0.68 18.20 -2.88
CA ALA A 170 -2.03 18.09 -3.41
C ALA A 170 -2.40 16.63 -3.67
N GLU A 171 -1.47 15.81 -4.18
CA GLU A 171 -1.70 14.38 -4.38
C GLU A 171 -1.85 13.64 -3.05
N ILE A 172 -0.97 13.91 -2.07
CA ILE A 172 -1.07 13.30 -0.74
C ILE A 172 -2.42 13.64 -0.11
N LYS A 173 -2.78 14.93 -0.13
CA LYS A 173 -4.06 15.40 0.40
C LYS A 173 -5.23 14.71 -0.28
N HIS A 174 -5.22 14.62 -1.62
CA HIS A 174 -6.28 13.96 -2.37
C HIS A 174 -6.41 12.47 -2.03
N HIS A 175 -5.28 11.78 -1.83
CA HIS A 175 -5.26 10.38 -1.41
C HIS A 175 -5.87 10.20 -0.02
N VAL A 176 -5.40 10.97 0.96
CA VAL A 176 -5.85 10.92 2.35
C VAL A 176 -7.34 11.26 2.46
N GLU A 177 -7.79 12.34 1.82
CA GLU A 177 -9.18 12.79 1.88
C GLU A 177 -10.16 11.83 1.20
N THR A 178 -9.73 11.16 0.11
CA THR A 178 -10.56 10.17 -0.58
C THR A 178 -10.81 8.94 0.30
N VAL A 179 -9.77 8.46 1.00
CA VAL A 179 -9.89 7.33 1.92
C VAL A 179 -10.72 7.69 3.14
N GLU A 180 -10.53 8.89 3.71
CA GLU A 180 -11.33 9.37 4.85
C GLU A 180 -12.81 9.52 4.48
N ASP A 181 -13.12 10.02 3.27
CA ASP A 181 -14.50 10.10 2.80
C ASP A 181 -15.14 8.72 2.65
N ALA A 182 -14.40 7.73 2.15
CA ALA A 182 -14.88 6.35 2.03
C ALA A 182 -15.15 5.71 3.40
N ASP A 183 -14.23 5.86 4.35
CA ASP A 183 -14.42 5.38 5.73
C ASP A 183 -15.60 6.04 6.41
N TRP A 184 -15.72 7.36 6.26
CA TRP A 184 -16.84 8.10 6.80
C TRP A 184 -18.16 7.62 6.19
N LEU A 185 -18.25 7.48 4.86
CA LEU A 185 -19.45 6.98 4.18
C LEU A 185 -19.86 5.61 4.68
N ARG A 186 -18.88 4.71 4.87
CA ARG A 186 -19.13 3.36 5.39
C ARG A 186 -19.74 3.40 6.78
N GLN A 187 -19.27 4.29 7.65
CA GLN A 187 -19.83 4.50 8.99
C GLN A 187 -21.27 5.06 8.93
N GLN A 188 -21.62 5.81 7.89
CA GLN A 188 -22.98 6.35 7.72
C GLN A 188 -24.00 5.36 7.16
N LEU A 189 -23.59 4.16 6.74
CA LEU A 189 -24.50 3.16 6.17
C LEU A 189 -25.55 2.69 7.20
N GLY A 190 -25.08 2.22 8.37
CA GLY A 190 -25.94 1.68 9.43
C GLY A 190 -26.99 2.69 9.96
N PRO A 191 -26.62 3.93 10.32
CA PRO A 191 -27.57 4.96 10.75
C PRO A 191 -28.64 5.31 9.71
N ARG A 192 -28.48 4.89 8.45
CA ARG A 192 -29.43 5.12 7.36
C ARG A 192 -30.11 3.85 6.88
N GLU A 193 -29.98 2.74 7.63
CA GLU A 193 -30.55 1.44 7.29
C GLU A 193 -30.10 0.96 5.90
N LEU A 194 -28.85 1.26 5.54
CA LEU A 194 -28.22 0.85 4.28
C LEU A 194 -27.13 -0.20 4.56
N VAL A 195 -26.95 -1.12 3.61
CA VAL A 195 -25.87 -2.12 3.63
C VAL A 195 -24.76 -1.81 2.64
N ALA A 196 -25.03 -1.00 1.62
CA ALA A 196 -24.05 -0.54 0.66
C ALA A 196 -24.46 0.77 -0.01
N PHE A 197 -23.48 1.47 -0.56
CA PHE A 197 -23.66 2.68 -1.35
C PHE A 197 -22.76 2.66 -2.59
N ILE A 198 -23.32 3.01 -3.74
CA ILE A 198 -22.60 3.14 -5.02
C ILE A 198 -22.81 4.57 -5.55
N PRO A 199 -21.77 5.41 -5.63
CA PRO A 199 -21.91 6.79 -6.09
C PRO A 199 -22.26 6.84 -7.59
N ASN A 200 -23.03 7.85 -7.97
CA ASN A 200 -23.19 8.20 -9.38
C ASN A 200 -21.82 8.57 -9.96
N GLY A 201 -21.52 8.13 -11.17
CA GLY A 201 -20.22 8.33 -11.82
C GLY A 201 -19.21 7.21 -11.59
N ALA A 202 -19.49 6.23 -10.72
CA ALA A 202 -18.55 5.14 -10.43
C ALA A 202 -18.20 4.32 -11.68
N ILE A 203 -16.93 3.94 -11.82
CA ILE A 203 -16.45 3.01 -12.86
C ILE A 203 -16.25 1.64 -12.23
N LEU A 204 -17.29 0.81 -12.33
CA LEU A 204 -17.31 -0.54 -11.77
C LEU A 204 -16.55 -1.59 -12.60
N PRO A 205 -16.59 -1.59 -13.97
CA PRO A 205 -15.86 -2.60 -14.74
C PRO A 205 -14.35 -2.43 -14.61
N ARG A 206 -13.63 -3.56 -14.60
CA ARG A 206 -12.17 -3.61 -14.53
C ARG A 206 -11.59 -3.84 -15.92
N SER A 207 -10.31 -3.51 -16.10
CA SER A 207 -9.61 -3.61 -17.39
C SER A 207 -9.60 -5.04 -17.93
N SER A 208 -9.45 -6.05 -17.06
CA SER A 208 -9.57 -7.46 -17.44
C SER A 208 -9.91 -8.36 -16.26
N GLY A 209 -9.97 -9.68 -16.49
CA GLY A 209 -10.17 -10.66 -15.41
C GLY A 209 -8.97 -10.84 -14.47
N VAL A 210 -7.79 -10.34 -14.85
CA VAL A 210 -6.52 -10.50 -14.10
C VAL A 210 -5.87 -9.18 -13.71
N ASP A 211 -6.37 -8.06 -14.23
CA ASP A 211 -5.94 -6.71 -13.88
C ASP A 211 -7.11 -5.97 -13.24
N ASP A 212 -6.94 -5.62 -11.97
CA ASP A 212 -7.97 -4.97 -11.17
C ASP A 212 -7.99 -3.46 -11.38
N LYS A 213 -7.30 -2.86 -12.35
CA LYS A 213 -7.45 -1.43 -12.70
C LYS A 213 -8.82 -1.15 -13.34
N PRO A 214 -9.35 0.09 -13.28
CA PRO A 214 -10.62 0.42 -13.93
C PRO A 214 -10.52 0.28 -15.44
N LEU A 215 -11.64 -0.09 -16.08
CA LEU A 215 -11.75 -0.02 -17.53
C LEU A 215 -11.67 1.44 -17.97
N GLN A 216 -10.70 1.77 -18.83
CA GLN A 216 -10.45 3.15 -19.27
C GLN A 216 -11.31 3.57 -20.47
N GLU A 217 -11.50 2.67 -21.43
CA GLU A 217 -12.24 2.94 -22.67
C GLU A 217 -13.64 2.31 -22.63
N ASP A 218 -14.63 3.04 -23.16
CA ASP A 218 -16.03 2.60 -23.28
C ASP A 218 -16.72 2.16 -21.96
N ALA A 219 -16.17 2.56 -20.81
CA ALA A 219 -16.78 2.29 -19.52
C ALA A 219 -18.04 3.15 -19.31
N ILE A 220 -19.17 2.48 -19.06
CA ILE A 220 -20.42 3.16 -18.69
C ILE A 220 -20.39 3.47 -17.20
N ALA A 221 -20.37 4.76 -16.87
CA ALA A 221 -20.44 5.21 -15.49
C ALA A 221 -21.76 4.81 -14.83
N PHE A 222 -21.67 4.36 -13.58
CA PHE A 222 -22.84 3.94 -12.81
C PHE A 222 -23.78 5.12 -12.56
N GLN A 223 -25.08 4.89 -12.73
CA GLN A 223 -26.12 5.87 -12.43
C GLN A 223 -27.23 5.21 -11.60
N SER A 224 -27.51 5.80 -10.45
CA SER A 224 -28.55 5.34 -9.53
C SER A 224 -29.95 5.54 -10.13
N PRO A 225 -30.86 4.58 -9.97
CA PRO A 225 -32.27 4.81 -10.23
C PRO A 225 -32.84 5.76 -9.17
N LYS A 226 -33.75 6.66 -9.58
CA LYS A 226 -34.34 7.68 -8.70
C LYS A 226 -34.93 7.12 -7.40
N THR A 227 -35.49 5.91 -7.45
CA THR A 227 -36.15 5.26 -6.31
C THR A 227 -35.17 4.77 -5.23
N LEU A 228 -33.90 4.58 -5.56
CA LEU A 228 -32.84 4.17 -4.61
C LEU A 228 -31.79 5.27 -4.43
N GLN A 229 -32.04 6.47 -4.98
CA GLN A 229 -31.08 7.54 -4.91
C GLN A 229 -31.08 8.18 -3.53
N VAL A 230 -29.90 8.21 -2.91
CA VAL A 230 -29.64 8.87 -1.64
C VAL A 230 -28.49 9.87 -1.81
N ALA A 231 -28.36 10.80 -0.86
CA ALA A 231 -27.33 11.82 -0.87
C ALA A 231 -26.57 11.86 0.46
N PHE A 232 -25.25 11.97 0.40
CA PHE A 232 -24.36 12.12 1.54
C PHE A 232 -23.54 13.40 1.40
N THR A 233 -23.14 14.00 2.51
CA THR A 233 -22.21 15.14 2.51
C THR A 233 -20.95 14.69 3.20
N CYS A 234 -19.97 14.24 2.42
CA CYS A 234 -18.68 13.78 2.91
C CYS A 234 -17.88 14.95 3.52
N PRO A 235 -16.99 14.67 4.49
CA PRO A 235 -16.20 15.70 5.14
C PRO A 235 -15.27 16.45 4.17
N ASN A 236 -14.75 15.80 3.12
CA ASN A 236 -13.80 16.42 2.20
C ASN A 236 -14.40 16.69 0.80
N ARG A 237 -14.97 15.68 0.13
CA ARG A 237 -15.54 15.81 -1.24
C ARG A 237 -16.90 16.51 -1.26
N GLY A 238 -17.54 16.72 -0.11
CA GLY A 238 -18.84 17.39 0.01
C GLY A 238 -20.01 16.53 -0.46
N LEU A 239 -21.00 17.16 -1.11
CA LEU A 239 -22.23 16.47 -1.51
C LEU A 239 -21.98 15.44 -2.62
N ILE A 240 -22.34 14.18 -2.34
CA ILE A 240 -22.37 13.10 -3.32
C ILE A 240 -23.76 12.47 -3.37
N THR A 241 -24.11 11.94 -4.54
CA THR A 241 -25.37 11.21 -4.75
C THR A 241 -25.09 9.86 -5.38
N GLY A 242 -25.93 8.87 -5.10
CA GLY A 242 -25.72 7.51 -5.57
C GLY A 242 -26.84 6.57 -5.17
N MET A 243 -26.66 5.28 -5.43
CA MET A 243 -27.60 4.23 -5.06
C MET A 243 -27.32 3.77 -3.63
N GLY A 244 -28.27 3.94 -2.74
CA GLY A 244 -28.28 3.30 -1.43
C GLY A 244 -28.99 1.95 -1.51
N ILE A 245 -28.33 0.88 -1.07
CA ILE A 245 -28.93 -0.44 -0.98
C ILE A 245 -29.43 -0.62 0.47
N PRO A 246 -30.74 -0.73 0.71
CA PRO A 246 -31.29 -0.84 2.05
C PRO A 246 -31.01 -2.22 2.66
N GLU A 247 -31.15 -2.31 3.98
CA GLU A 247 -31.22 -3.59 4.68
C GLU A 247 -32.34 -4.49 4.15
N GLY A 248 -32.15 -5.80 4.25
CA GLY A 248 -33.06 -6.82 3.73
C GLY A 248 -32.54 -7.53 2.49
N ILE A 249 -33.45 -7.96 1.63
CA ILE A 249 -33.12 -8.77 0.44
C ILE A 249 -33.19 -7.88 -0.81
N THR A 250 -32.04 -7.67 -1.45
CA THR A 250 -31.94 -6.98 -2.75
C THR A 250 -31.60 -7.97 -3.86
N LEU A 251 -32.40 -7.99 -4.93
CA LEU A 251 -32.17 -8.82 -6.10
C LEU A 251 -31.61 -8.00 -7.27
N ILE A 252 -30.41 -8.35 -7.74
CA ILE A 252 -29.80 -7.77 -8.96
C ILE A 252 -30.11 -8.70 -10.14
N VAL A 253 -31.07 -8.30 -10.98
CA VAL A 253 -31.57 -9.10 -12.12
C VAL A 253 -31.17 -8.49 -13.46
N GLY A 254 -31.30 -9.26 -14.55
CA GLY A 254 -30.95 -8.83 -15.91
C GLY A 254 -30.34 -9.94 -16.77
N GLY A 255 -30.22 -9.70 -18.08
CA GLY A 255 -29.66 -10.64 -19.05
C GLY A 255 -28.19 -11.01 -18.81
N GLY A 256 -27.71 -12.07 -19.47
CA GLY A 256 -26.30 -12.43 -19.47
C GLY A 256 -25.43 -11.27 -19.96
N TYR A 257 -24.28 -11.03 -19.33
CA TYR A 257 -23.34 -9.94 -19.69
C TYR A 257 -23.85 -8.49 -19.49
N HIS A 258 -24.96 -8.28 -18.80
CA HIS A 258 -25.49 -6.93 -18.49
C HIS A 258 -24.90 -6.31 -17.20
N GLY A 259 -23.68 -6.67 -16.80
CA GLY A 259 -22.98 -6.01 -15.68
C GLY A 259 -23.41 -6.40 -14.25
N LYS A 260 -24.33 -7.36 -14.06
CA LYS A 260 -24.78 -7.81 -12.71
C LYS A 260 -23.62 -8.21 -11.78
N SER A 261 -22.75 -9.08 -12.27
CA SER A 261 -21.58 -9.55 -11.52
C SER A 261 -20.57 -8.43 -11.30
N THR A 262 -20.52 -7.43 -12.18
CA THR A 262 -19.65 -6.25 -12.04
C THR A 262 -20.11 -5.39 -10.86
N VAL A 263 -21.42 -5.11 -10.76
CA VAL A 263 -22.01 -4.40 -9.61
C VAL A 263 -21.77 -5.20 -8.33
N LEU A 264 -22.06 -6.51 -8.34
CA LEU A 264 -21.88 -7.35 -7.15
C LEU A 264 -20.42 -7.44 -6.70
N LYS A 265 -19.44 -7.49 -7.62
CA LYS A 265 -18.02 -7.45 -7.29
C LYS A 265 -17.58 -6.11 -6.69
N ALA A 266 -18.14 -5.00 -7.15
CA ALA A 266 -17.87 -3.69 -6.56
C ALA A 266 -18.43 -3.62 -5.12
N ILE A 267 -19.62 -4.17 -4.87
CA ILE A 267 -20.18 -4.30 -3.52
C ILE A 267 -19.33 -5.24 -2.65
N GLU A 268 -18.91 -6.38 -3.19
CA GLU A 268 -18.03 -7.35 -2.50
C GLU A 268 -16.75 -6.67 -1.99
N LEU A 269 -16.12 -5.83 -2.81
CA LEU A 269 -14.87 -5.15 -2.46
C LEU A 269 -15.09 -3.82 -1.71
N GLY A 270 -16.32 -3.30 -1.65
CA GLY A 270 -16.65 -2.06 -0.92
C GLY A 270 -16.46 -2.12 0.59
N VAL A 271 -16.14 -3.31 1.14
CA VAL A 271 -15.65 -3.47 2.51
C VAL A 271 -14.27 -2.84 2.71
N TYR A 272 -13.51 -2.65 1.63
CA TYR A 272 -12.21 -1.99 1.62
C TYR A 272 -12.30 -0.58 1.03
N ASN A 273 -11.37 0.29 1.43
CA ASN A 273 -11.14 1.55 0.74
C ASN A 273 -10.32 1.30 -0.53
N HIS A 274 -10.48 2.15 -1.55
CA HIS A 274 -9.69 2.09 -2.77
C HIS A 274 -9.00 3.43 -3.03
N ILE A 275 -7.90 3.38 -3.77
CA ILE A 275 -7.14 4.56 -4.16
C ILE A 275 -7.97 5.54 -5.00
N PRO A 276 -7.64 6.84 -4.98
CA PRO A 276 -8.23 7.79 -5.92
C PRO A 276 -8.04 7.34 -7.37
N GLY A 277 -9.07 7.56 -8.19
CA GLY A 277 -9.07 7.15 -9.60
C GLY A 277 -9.34 5.66 -9.83
N ASP A 278 -9.56 4.86 -8.78
CA ASP A 278 -9.96 3.44 -8.93
C ASP A 278 -11.33 3.26 -9.61
N GLY A 279 -12.21 4.26 -9.52
CA GLY A 279 -13.58 4.22 -9.99
C GLY A 279 -14.55 3.61 -8.97
N ARG A 280 -14.05 2.93 -7.94
CA ARG A 280 -14.82 2.38 -6.82
C ARG A 280 -14.45 3.03 -5.49
N GLU A 281 -13.71 4.13 -5.48
CA GLU A 281 -13.13 4.72 -4.27
C GLU A 281 -14.16 5.19 -3.23
N LEU A 282 -15.39 5.47 -3.65
CA LEU A 282 -16.52 5.77 -2.75
C LEU A 282 -17.63 4.71 -2.82
N VAL A 283 -17.37 3.54 -3.42
CA VAL A 283 -18.25 2.38 -3.31
C VAL A 283 -17.97 1.73 -1.96
N VAL A 284 -18.94 1.79 -1.07
CA VAL A 284 -18.79 1.30 0.31
C VAL A 284 -19.85 0.27 0.62
N THR A 285 -19.45 -0.73 1.42
CA THR A 285 -20.31 -1.82 1.88
C THR A 285 -20.09 -2.00 3.37
N ASN A 286 -21.12 -2.48 4.08
CA ASN A 286 -21.02 -2.88 5.47
C ASN A 286 -19.76 -3.73 5.69
N PRO A 287 -18.88 -3.39 6.66
CA PRO A 287 -17.58 -4.04 6.83
C PRO A 287 -17.68 -5.53 7.17
N THR A 288 -18.84 -6.04 7.60
CA THR A 288 -19.04 -7.46 7.89
C THR A 288 -19.62 -8.25 6.71
N ALA A 289 -19.75 -7.64 5.53
CA ALA A 289 -20.30 -8.32 4.36
C ALA A 289 -19.39 -9.46 3.90
N VAL A 290 -19.99 -10.63 3.66
CA VAL A 290 -19.29 -11.82 3.18
C VAL A 290 -19.93 -12.29 1.88
N LYS A 291 -19.10 -12.54 0.86
CA LYS A 291 -19.56 -13.21 -0.34
C LYS A 291 -19.54 -14.73 -0.15
N ILE A 292 -20.72 -15.33 -0.23
CA ILE A 292 -20.90 -16.77 -0.21
C ILE A 292 -20.90 -17.34 -1.64
N ARG A 293 -20.28 -18.51 -1.80
CA ARG A 293 -20.30 -19.31 -3.03
C ARG A 293 -20.19 -20.79 -2.66
N ALA A 294 -20.59 -21.67 -3.57
CA ALA A 294 -20.28 -23.09 -3.43
C ALA A 294 -18.75 -23.30 -3.41
N GLU A 295 -18.30 -24.16 -2.50
CA GLU A 295 -16.91 -24.53 -2.26
C GLU A 295 -16.88 -26.05 -1.96
N ASP A 296 -17.06 -26.85 -3.00
CA ASP A 296 -17.18 -28.30 -2.88
C ASP A 296 -15.88 -28.93 -2.33
N GLY A 297 -16.02 -29.79 -1.32
CA GLY A 297 -14.90 -30.52 -0.71
C GLY A 297 -14.23 -29.85 0.50
N ARG A 298 -14.73 -28.69 0.98
CA ARG A 298 -14.23 -28.08 2.22
C ARG A 298 -14.56 -28.95 3.46
N GLY A 299 -13.60 -29.05 4.38
CA GLY A 299 -13.84 -29.66 5.69
C GLY A 299 -14.75 -28.76 6.54
N ILE A 300 -15.66 -29.38 7.31
CA ILE A 300 -16.49 -28.71 8.30
C ILE A 300 -16.23 -29.41 9.63
N SER A 301 -15.94 -28.63 10.67
CA SER A 301 -15.66 -29.12 12.01
C SER A 301 -16.41 -28.28 13.03
N ASP A 302 -17.07 -28.95 13.98
CA ASP A 302 -17.67 -28.33 15.16
C ASP A 302 -16.58 -28.21 16.24
N TYR A 303 -15.82 -27.11 16.24
CA TYR A 303 -14.93 -26.78 17.37
C TYR A 303 -15.68 -25.96 18.42
#